data_AF-A0A089JYA1-F1
#
_entry.id   AF-A0A089JYA1-F1
#
_cell.length_a   1.000
_cell.length_b   1.000
_cell.length_c   1.000
_cell.angle_alpha   90.00
_cell.angle_beta   90.00
_cell.angle_gamma   90.00
#
_symmetry.space_group_name_H-M   'P 1'
#
loop_
_entity.id
_entity.type
_entity.pdbx_description
1 polymer ?
#
loop_
_entity_poly.entity_id
_entity_poly.type
_entity_poly.pdbx_seq_one_letter_code
_entity_poly.pdbx_strand_id
1 'polypeptide(L)'
;MEKFYDSLHQFDGNDLRLFLYNLLNTVDRYGKDGSIEEKKLAAGLVNILQTQIEAVHNHKLQMNELQQYVYLVFSLSDAGSLKVTLSKIGKRELCQVLAFNELFSVGPITNLDTKTNMSFKAQLQHENEQRG
;
A
#
# COMPACT_ATOMS: atom_id res chain seq x y z
N MET A 1 -12.86 -16.63 20.97
CA MET A 1 -11.99 -15.71 20.20
C MET A 1 -10.72 -16.39 19.76
N GLU A 2 -10.01 -17.12 20.62
CA GLU A 2 -8.77 -17.84 20.30
C GLU A 2 -8.88 -18.74 19.04
N LYS A 3 -9.87 -19.65 19.00
CA LYS A 3 -10.15 -20.51 17.83
C LYS A 3 -10.42 -19.75 16.52
N PHE A 4 -10.93 -18.52 16.61
CA PHE A 4 -11.21 -17.69 15.44
C PHE A 4 -9.92 -17.08 14.89
N TYR A 5 -9.02 -16.61 15.77
CA TYR A 5 -7.68 -16.16 15.37
C TYR A 5 -6.84 -17.30 14.81
N ASP A 6 -6.89 -18.49 15.41
CA ASP A 6 -6.16 -19.66 14.90
C ASP A 6 -6.60 -20.06 13.49
N SER A 7 -7.90 -19.89 13.20
CA SER A 7 -8.45 -20.14 11.88
C SER A 7 -8.04 -19.04 10.88
N LEU A 8 -7.91 -17.79 11.35
CA LEU A 8 -7.43 -16.68 10.52
C LEU A 8 -5.95 -16.83 10.14
N HIS A 9 -5.12 -17.42 11.00
CA HIS A 9 -3.70 -17.67 10.74
C HIS A 9 -3.43 -18.71 9.65
N GLN A 10 -4.43 -19.51 9.27
CA GLN A 10 -4.32 -20.51 8.20
C GLN A 10 -4.49 -19.90 6.80
N PHE A 11 -4.99 -18.67 6.72
CA PHE A 11 -5.24 -17.98 5.46
C PHE A 11 -4.00 -17.20 5.01
N ASP A 12 -3.76 -17.20 3.70
CA ASP A 12 -2.77 -16.31 3.11
C ASP A 12 -3.31 -14.87 2.92
N GLY A 13 -2.49 -13.96 2.38
CA GLY A 13 -2.89 -12.57 2.18
C GLY A 13 -4.07 -12.37 1.21
N ASN A 14 -4.25 -13.26 0.23
CA ASN A 14 -5.38 -13.21 -0.71
C ASN A 14 -6.65 -13.76 -0.08
N ASP A 15 -6.52 -14.83 0.67
CA ASP A 15 -7.63 -15.44 1.40
C ASP A 15 -8.19 -14.50 2.48
N LEU A 16 -7.30 -13.82 3.22
CA LEU A 16 -7.71 -12.80 4.20
C LEU A 16 -8.43 -11.63 3.52
N ARG A 17 -8.00 -11.24 2.32
CA ARG A 17 -8.66 -10.20 1.53
C ARG A 17 -10.05 -10.65 1.10
N LEU A 18 -10.20 -11.89 0.60
CA LEU A 18 -11.48 -12.46 0.21
C LEU A 18 -12.44 -12.59 1.40
N PHE A 19 -11.93 -13.04 2.55
CA PHE A 19 -12.68 -13.10 3.80
C PHE A 19 -13.22 -11.72 4.18
N LEU A 20 -12.37 -10.68 4.15
CA LEU A 20 -12.78 -9.32 4.46
C LEU A 20 -13.84 -8.80 3.49
N TYR A 21 -13.69 -9.03 2.19
CA TYR A 21 -14.71 -8.67 1.20
C TYR A 21 -16.05 -9.36 1.46
N ASN A 22 -16.03 -10.65 1.77
CA ASN A 22 -17.25 -11.40 2.08
C ASN A 22 -17.94 -10.91 3.37
N LEU A 23 -17.14 -10.55 4.38
CA LEU A 23 -17.65 -9.94 5.61
C LEU A 23 -18.32 -8.60 5.33
N LEU A 24 -17.66 -7.72 4.58
CA LEU A 24 -18.21 -6.41 4.21
C LEU A 24 -19.49 -6.54 3.38
N ASN A 25 -19.53 -7.46 2.43
CA ASN A 25 -20.74 -7.76 1.66
C ASN A 25 -21.88 -8.25 2.55
N THR A 26 -21.58 -9.06 3.57
CA THR A 26 -22.58 -9.54 4.52
C THR A 26 -23.15 -8.39 5.35
N VAL A 27 -22.28 -7.50 5.85
CA VAL A 27 -22.68 -6.29 6.58
C VAL A 27 -23.53 -5.35 5.72
N ASP A 28 -23.15 -5.16 4.45
CA ASP A 28 -23.91 -4.34 3.49
C ASP A 28 -25.31 -4.92 3.24
N ARG A 29 -25.42 -6.24 3.05
CA ARG A 29 -26.73 -6.92 2.92
C ARG A 29 -27.59 -6.74 4.16
N TYR A 30 -27.02 -6.88 5.35
CA TYR A 30 -27.76 -6.65 6.60
C TYR A 30 -28.26 -5.20 6.70
N GLY A 31 -27.49 -4.22 6.24
CA GLY A 31 -27.91 -2.83 6.19
C GLY A 31 -29.08 -2.57 5.23
N LYS A 32 -29.13 -3.27 4.09
CA LYS A 32 -30.16 -3.08 3.06
C LYS A 32 -31.45 -3.85 3.37
N ASP A 33 -31.31 -5.17 3.47
CA ASP A 33 -32.42 -6.11 3.40
C ASP A 33 -32.64 -6.88 4.72
N GLY A 34 -31.79 -6.63 5.73
CA GLY A 34 -31.89 -7.28 7.04
C GLY A 34 -33.08 -6.83 7.88
N SER A 35 -33.38 -7.63 8.90
CA SER A 35 -34.26 -7.28 10.00
C SER A 35 -33.75 -6.05 10.77
N ILE A 36 -34.60 -5.50 11.65
CA ILE A 36 -34.24 -4.34 12.48
C ILE A 36 -32.99 -4.62 13.34
N GLU A 37 -32.86 -5.83 13.88
CA GLU A 37 -31.70 -6.24 14.67
C GLU A 37 -30.43 -6.37 13.83
N GLU A 38 -30.54 -6.97 12.64
CA GLU A 38 -29.41 -7.10 11.71
C GLU A 38 -28.93 -5.73 11.21
N LYS A 39 -29.85 -4.79 10.95
CA LYS A 39 -29.52 -3.40 10.59
C LYS A 39 -28.77 -2.69 11.71
N LYS A 40 -29.20 -2.87 12.96
CA LYS A 40 -28.52 -2.31 14.13
C LYS A 40 -27.13 -2.92 14.32
N LEU A 41 -27.00 -4.23 14.11
CA LEU A 41 -25.71 -4.92 14.15
C LEU A 41 -24.77 -4.42 13.04
N ALA A 42 -25.27 -4.28 11.81
CA ALA A 42 -24.51 -3.75 10.69
C ALA A 42 -24.00 -2.33 10.96
N ALA A 43 -24.85 -1.44 11.48
CA ALA A 43 -24.45 -0.10 11.86
C ALA A 43 -23.37 -0.09 12.95
N GLY A 44 -23.49 -0.96 13.96
CA GLY A 44 -22.46 -1.12 14.99
C GLY A 44 -21.12 -1.60 14.43
N LEU A 45 -21.15 -2.59 13.53
CA LEU A 45 -19.95 -3.10 12.87
C LEU A 45 -19.28 -2.06 11.98
N VAL A 46 -20.06 -1.27 11.22
CA VAL A 46 -19.54 -0.17 10.39
C VAL A 46 -18.81 0.85 11.26
N ASN A 47 -19.37 1.24 12.40
CA ASN A 47 -18.69 2.18 13.31
C ASN A 47 -17.37 1.62 13.84
N ILE A 48 -17.33 0.35 14.25
CA ILE A 48 -16.10 -0.30 14.71
C ILE A 48 -15.05 -0.33 13.59
N LEU A 49 -15.44 -0.74 12.38
CA LEU A 49 -14.55 -0.79 11.23
C LEU A 49 -14.00 0.60 10.88
N GLN A 50 -14.84 1.63 10.91
CA GLN A 50 -14.45 3.01 10.66
C GLN A 50 -13.40 3.48 11.69
N THR A 51 -13.62 3.22 12.98
CA THR A 51 -12.64 3.54 14.03
C THR A 51 -11.31 2.82 13.82
N GLN A 52 -11.32 1.57 13.38
CA GLN A 52 -10.08 0.83 13.10
C GLN A 52 -9.36 1.37 11.86
N ILE A 53 -10.09 1.75 10.81
CA ILE A 53 -9.50 2.40 9.62
C ILE A 53 -8.81 3.71 10.02
N GLU A 54 -9.48 4.54 10.82
CA GLU A 54 -8.92 5.78 11.33
C GLU A 54 -7.69 5.54 12.21
N ALA A 55 -7.71 4.54 13.09
CA ALA A 55 -6.56 4.18 13.91
C ALA A 55 -5.35 3.74 13.07
N VAL A 56 -5.57 2.89 12.06
CA VAL A 56 -4.51 2.48 11.12
C VAL A 56 -3.99 3.66 10.31
N HIS A 57 -4.88 4.54 9.86
CA HIS A 57 -4.50 5.75 9.11
C HIS A 57 -3.66 6.70 9.96
N ASN A 58 -4.11 6.99 11.19
CA ASN A 58 -3.41 7.86 12.13
C ASN A 58 -2.06 7.26 12.54
N HIS A 59 -1.98 5.95 12.76
CA HIS A 59 -0.71 5.29 13.03
C HIS A 59 0.25 5.45 11.85
N LYS A 60 -0.21 5.27 10.61
CA LYS A 60 0.60 5.49 9.42
C LYS A 60 1.04 6.95 9.28
N LEU A 61 0.16 7.90 9.58
CA LEU A 61 0.48 9.33 9.57
C LEU A 61 1.57 9.66 10.60
N GLN A 62 1.44 9.17 11.83
CA GLN A 62 2.46 9.32 12.88
C GLN A 62 3.80 8.68 12.47
N MET A 63 3.77 7.50 11.84
CA MET A 63 5.00 6.89 11.33
C MET A 63 5.65 7.73 10.22
N ASN A 64 4.86 8.37 9.36
CA ASN A 64 5.38 9.26 8.33
C ASN A 64 5.89 10.59 8.94
N GLU A 65 5.27 11.12 9.99
CA GLU A 65 5.75 12.29 10.72
C GLU A 65 7.07 12.01 11.45
N LEU A 66 7.26 10.77 11.91
CA LEU A 66 8.54 10.31 12.50
C LEU A 66 9.62 10.10 11.43
N GLN A 67 9.27 9.86 10.17
CA GLN A 67 10.22 9.69 9.07
C GLN A 67 10.81 11.04 8.65
N GLN A 68 11.93 11.41 9.27
CA GLN A 68 12.66 12.64 9.01
C GLN A 68 13.49 12.60 7.72
N TYR A 69 13.89 11.41 7.26
CA TYR A 69 14.79 11.25 6.11
C TYR A 69 14.29 10.17 5.14
N VAL A 70 14.28 10.48 3.84
CA VAL A 70 13.94 9.53 2.76
C VAL A 70 15.19 9.26 1.93
N TYR A 71 15.61 8.00 1.88
CA TYR A 71 16.72 7.51 1.06
C TYR A 71 16.17 6.76 -0.16
N LEU A 72 16.45 7.30 -1.35
CA LEU A 72 16.18 6.67 -2.62
C LEU A 72 17.44 5.99 -3.13
N VAL A 73 17.39 4.68 -3.38
CA VAL A 73 18.54 3.89 -3.83
C VAL A 73 18.20 3.08 -5.08
N PHE A 74 19.15 2.89 -5.98
CA PHE A 74 18.87 2.31 -7.31
C PHE A 74 18.67 0.79 -7.31
N SER A 75 19.07 0.07 -6.25
CA SER A 75 18.94 -1.39 -6.17
C SER A 75 18.25 -1.87 -4.89
N LEU A 76 17.54 -3.01 -4.98
CA LEU A 76 16.96 -3.68 -3.81
C LEU A 76 18.01 -4.13 -2.80
N SER A 77 19.19 -4.54 -3.30
CA SER A 77 20.30 -4.97 -2.45
C SER A 77 20.79 -3.81 -1.57
N ASP A 78 20.97 -2.62 -2.17
CA ASP A 78 21.38 -1.43 -1.43
C ASP A 78 20.30 -0.98 -0.46
N ALA A 79 19.03 -1.09 -0.85
CA ALA A 79 17.90 -0.79 0.04
C ALA A 79 17.88 -1.73 1.25
N GLY A 80 18.10 -3.02 1.04
CA GLY A 80 18.19 -4.02 2.11
C GLY A 80 19.36 -3.74 3.06
N SER A 81 20.56 -3.52 2.52
CA SER A 81 21.77 -3.22 3.29
C SER A 81 21.62 -1.94 4.11
N LEU A 82 21.03 -0.88 3.52
CA LEU A 82 20.81 0.39 4.21
C LEU A 82 19.75 0.26 5.30
N LYS A 83 18.64 -0.48 5.07
CA LYS A 83 17.63 -0.78 6.10
C LYS A 83 18.25 -1.51 7.31
N VAL A 84 19.12 -2.50 7.06
CA VAL A 84 19.84 -3.23 8.12
C VAL A 84 20.78 -2.29 8.88
N THR A 85 21.56 -1.48 8.18
CA THR A 85 22.51 -0.54 8.79
C THR A 85 21.77 0.50 9.65
N LEU A 86 20.69 1.09 9.14
CA LEU A 86 19.85 2.03 9.87
C LEU A 86 19.23 1.40 11.12
N SER A 87 18.87 0.11 11.06
CA SER A 87 18.37 -0.63 12.23
C SER A 87 19.45 -0.82 13.28
N LYS A 88 20.68 -1.17 12.86
CA LYS A 88 21.84 -1.32 13.77
C LYS A 88 22.21 -0.03 14.50
N ILE A 89 22.04 1.13 13.86
CA ILE A 89 22.33 2.44 14.46
C ILE A 89 21.10 3.09 15.12
N GLY A 90 19.98 2.36 15.24
CA GLY A 90 18.76 2.85 15.90
C GLY A 90 18.01 3.96 15.16
N LYS A 91 18.26 4.16 13.85
CA LYS A 91 17.63 5.21 13.03
C LYS A 91 16.60 4.68 12.05
N ARG A 92 16.22 3.41 12.12
CA ARG A 92 15.30 2.78 11.15
C ARG A 92 13.91 3.43 11.14
N GLU A 93 13.42 3.87 12.28
CA GLU A 93 12.09 4.49 12.43
C GLU A 93 12.07 5.93 11.90
N LEU A 94 13.22 6.61 11.92
CA LEU A 94 13.40 7.97 11.40
C LEU A 94 13.69 8.02 9.90
N CYS A 95 14.02 6.88 9.29
CA CYS A 95 14.54 6.81 7.93
C CYS A 95 13.69 5.87 7.07
N GLN A 96 13.08 6.42 6.03
CA GLN A 96 12.43 5.65 4.97
C GLN A 96 13.46 5.30 3.89
N VAL A 97 13.61 4.01 3.56
CA VAL A 97 14.48 3.56 2.46
C VAL A 97 13.62 2.94 1.38
N LEU A 98 13.68 3.51 0.19
CA LEU A 98 12.90 3.12 -0.97
C LEU A 98 13.86 2.75 -2.09
N ALA A 99 13.71 1.53 -2.63
CA ALA A 99 14.43 1.20 -3.84
C ALA A 99 13.70 1.82 -5.06
N PHE A 100 14.47 2.31 -6.01
CA PHE A 100 13.95 2.91 -7.24
C PHE A 100 13.02 1.93 -7.96
N ASN A 101 13.38 0.65 -8.00
CA ASN A 101 12.53 -0.37 -8.59
C ASN A 101 11.24 -0.64 -7.76
N GLU A 102 11.23 -0.50 -6.44
CA GLU A 102 9.97 -0.56 -5.66
C GLU A 102 9.00 0.56 -6.05
N LEU A 103 9.52 1.74 -6.40
CA LEU A 103 8.71 2.91 -6.77
C LEU A 103 8.33 2.95 -8.25
N PHE A 104 9.20 2.44 -9.12
CA PHE A 104 9.06 2.58 -10.58
C PHE A 104 8.90 1.26 -11.33
N SER A 105 9.01 0.09 -10.68
CA SER A 105 8.66 -1.20 -11.31
C SER A 105 7.16 -1.46 -11.36
N VAL A 106 6.33 -0.64 -10.70
CA VAL A 106 4.88 -0.54 -10.98
C VAL A 106 4.53 0.63 -11.91
N GLY A 107 5.53 1.45 -12.30
CA GLY A 107 5.56 2.36 -13.45
C GLY A 107 4.53 3.51 -13.52
N PRO A 108 4.96 4.79 -13.52
CA PRO A 108 4.32 5.86 -14.31
C PRO A 108 4.57 5.69 -15.84
N ILE A 109 5.16 4.57 -16.23
CA ILE A 109 5.54 4.20 -17.60
C ILE A 109 4.73 2.98 -18.07
N THR A 110 3.48 2.86 -17.65
CA THR A 110 2.50 2.09 -18.44
C THR A 110 2.16 2.93 -19.67
N ASN A 111 2.24 2.37 -20.87
CA ASN A 111 2.04 3.01 -22.19
C ASN A 111 3.29 3.62 -22.86
N LEU A 112 4.48 3.06 -22.70
CA LEU A 112 5.58 3.34 -23.66
C LEU A 112 5.25 2.85 -25.09
N ASP A 113 4.36 1.88 -25.21
CA ASP A 113 3.97 1.27 -26.49
C ASP A 113 2.87 2.05 -27.22
N THR A 114 2.34 3.13 -26.64
CA THR A 114 1.42 4.00 -27.37
C THR A 114 2.20 4.92 -28.30
N LYS A 115 1.74 5.01 -29.56
CA LYS A 115 2.38 5.77 -30.65
C LYS A 115 2.82 7.19 -30.25
N THR A 116 2.09 7.82 -29.34
CA THR A 116 2.33 9.19 -28.84
C THR A 116 3.64 9.34 -28.05
N ASN A 117 4.07 8.31 -27.32
CA ASN A 117 5.28 8.38 -26.49
C ASN A 117 6.55 8.00 -27.27
N MET A 118 6.42 7.16 -28.31
CA MET A 118 7.51 6.89 -29.26
C MET A 118 7.92 8.15 -30.04
N SER A 119 6.97 9.00 -30.44
CA SER A 119 7.28 10.26 -31.13
C SER A 119 8.04 11.24 -30.25
N PHE A 120 7.74 11.28 -28.95
CA PHE A 120 8.45 12.16 -28.00
C PHE A 120 9.91 11.71 -27.81
N LYS A 121 10.15 10.39 -27.77
CA LYS A 121 11.50 9.82 -27.69
C LYS A 121 12.32 10.11 -28.96
N ALA A 122 11.70 10.00 -30.14
CA ALA A 122 12.34 10.31 -31.41
C ALA A 122 12.66 11.82 -31.55
N GLN A 123 11.79 12.71 -31.10
CA GLN A 123 12.03 14.15 -31.11
C GLN A 123 13.19 14.56 -30.19
N LEU A 124 13.27 13.98 -28.99
CA LEU A 124 14.38 14.23 -28.07
C LEU A 124 15.72 13.69 -28.60
N GLN A 125 15.73 12.57 -29.33
CA GLN A 125 16.96 12.10 -29.99
C GLN A 125 17.40 13.05 -31.11
N HIS A 126 16.45 13.51 -31.93
CA HIS A 126 16.75 14.43 -33.03
C HIS A 126 17.20 15.83 -32.55
N GLU A 127 16.69 16.33 -31.43
CA GLU A 127 17.15 17.61 -30.83
C GLU A 127 18.56 17.51 -30.22
N ASN A 128 18.92 16.36 -29.66
CA ASN A 128 20.25 16.15 -29.08
C ASN A 128 21.31 15.94 -30.17
N GLU A 129 20.94 15.34 -31.31
CA GLU A 129 21.83 15.20 -32.47
C GLU A 129 22.07 16.53 -33.22
N GLN A 130 21.16 17.51 -33.11
CA GLN A 130 21.36 18.85 -33.68
C GLN A 130 22.10 19.83 -32.77
N ARG A 131 22.36 19.45 -31.50
CA ARG A 131 23.10 20.26 -30.52
C ARG A 131 24.54 19.79 -30.30
N GLY A 132 24.96 18.70 -30.94
CA GLY A 132 26.37 18.29 -31.08
C GLY A 132 26.95 18.80 -32.39
#